data_AF-A0AAN9Y4I6-F1
#
_entry.id   AF-A0AAN9Y4I6-F1
#
_cell.length_a   1.000
_cell.length_b   1.000
_cell.length_c   1.000
_cell.angle_alpha   90.00
_cell.angle_beta   90.00
_cell.angle_gamma   90.00
#
_symmetry.space_group_name_H-M   'P 1'
#
loop_
_entity.id
_entity.type
_entity.pdbx_description
1 polymer ?
#
loop_
_entity_poly.entity_id
_entity_poly.type
_entity_poly.pdbx_seq_one_letter_code
_entity_poly.pdbx_strand_id
1 'polypeptide(L)'
;MPVADSSKPPSPDVEICSSDGDGEPFCFTFWSNDSKGIEVRRKGCFQSPDDCSGHTSCVSHEKTKSLHFCCCEGDLCNKEFFYEPIWIDNEGDNQMYDLPTIPKVLVIVIFIVSCVVAGAYAIKRRQYSCISDKHRHIQVAHNLSAEESGLRPIELLEVKAQGRFGVVWKAKYKNDYVAVKSLSLEYYQLWSNELDVFKLPKMSHENIVHFIGGEDRSSSIPKAYWIITAYQELGSLHDYLKFNTVTWEQLCIISFTMARGLAHLHEEIPCEKSDIFKPSIAHRDFKSANVLLKNDLTACIADFGFAFVFRSAVCDSNHERIGTKRYMAPEVLEGVVGFSNYAFLCMDMYACALVLWEILSRCCVHEDAESKYRLPYEAELGENISIETLQEFVVAKKGRPLLKEAWKNNTLLSNVCEIIEDCWDHDAEARLSAACVTERFSWYLRSAVSSDTKLIV
;
A
#
# COMPACT_ATOMS: atom_id res chain seq x y z
N MET A 1 -41.65 -48.31 24.39
CA MET A 1 -42.05 -48.57 22.99
C MET A 1 -43.07 -47.50 22.62
N PRO A 2 -42.73 -46.62 21.67
CA PRO A 2 -42.87 -46.96 20.26
C PRO A 2 -41.56 -46.84 19.49
N VAL A 3 -41.47 -47.67 18.44
CA VAL A 3 -40.38 -47.78 17.48
C VAL A 3 -40.60 -46.73 16.39
N ALA A 4 -39.60 -45.93 16.07
CA ALA A 4 -39.62 -45.00 14.94
C ALA A 4 -38.67 -45.52 13.84
N ASP A 5 -39.27 -46.30 12.96
CA ASP A 5 -39.13 -46.34 11.49
C ASP A 5 -37.82 -45.81 10.86
N SER A 6 -37.02 -46.74 10.34
CA SER A 6 -35.74 -46.53 9.64
C SER A 6 -35.90 -46.20 8.15
N SER A 7 -36.93 -45.45 7.75
CA SER A 7 -37.24 -45.22 6.33
C SER A 7 -37.46 -43.76 5.91
N LYS A 8 -37.04 -42.77 6.72
CA LYS A 8 -37.01 -41.36 6.29
C LYS A 8 -35.64 -40.95 5.72
N PRO A 9 -35.58 -40.31 4.54
CA PRO A 9 -34.34 -39.71 4.05
C PRO A 9 -33.90 -38.58 5.00
N PRO A 10 -32.59 -38.35 5.16
CA PRO A 10 -32.10 -37.27 6.03
C PRO A 10 -32.64 -35.92 5.51
N SER A 11 -33.03 -35.06 6.45
CA SER A 11 -33.36 -33.65 6.19
C SER A 11 -32.22 -32.95 5.45
N PRO A 12 -32.50 -31.95 4.60
CA PRO A 12 -31.50 -31.32 3.72
C PRO A 12 -30.31 -30.63 4.42
N ASP A 13 -30.33 -30.55 5.75
CA ASP A 13 -29.27 -29.92 6.58
C ASP A 13 -28.33 -30.92 7.26
N VAL A 14 -28.43 -32.22 6.96
CA VAL A 14 -27.57 -33.27 7.55
C VAL A 14 -26.60 -33.79 6.50
N GLU A 15 -25.34 -33.45 6.67
CA GLU A 15 -24.21 -33.95 5.88
C GLU A 15 -23.57 -35.14 6.60
N ILE A 16 -23.34 -36.26 5.89
CA ILE A 16 -22.72 -37.48 6.43
C ILE A 16 -21.22 -37.42 6.10
N CYS A 17 -20.36 -37.42 7.12
CA CYS A 17 -18.92 -37.32 6.94
C CYS A 17 -18.34 -38.68 6.54
N SER A 18 -18.23 -38.95 5.24
CA SER A 18 -17.70 -40.22 4.71
C SER A 18 -16.17 -40.17 4.56
N SER A 19 -15.46 -41.19 5.05
CA SER A 19 -14.01 -41.32 4.88
C SER A 19 -13.66 -42.01 3.56
N ASP A 20 -13.49 -41.23 2.49
CA ASP A 20 -13.03 -41.76 1.18
C ASP A 20 -11.50 -42.01 1.12
N GLY A 21 -10.85 -42.26 2.27
CA GLY A 21 -9.43 -42.56 2.44
C GLY A 21 -9.11 -42.78 3.92
N ASP A 22 -7.98 -43.44 4.23
CA ASP A 22 -7.55 -43.99 5.55
C ASP A 22 -7.43 -42.96 6.73
N GLY A 23 -8.44 -42.12 6.96
CA GLY A 23 -8.52 -41.18 8.08
C GLY A 23 -9.91 -41.17 8.73
N GLU A 24 -9.94 -40.97 10.05
CA GLU A 24 -11.18 -40.81 10.84
C GLU A 24 -11.93 -39.52 10.41
N PRO A 25 -13.27 -39.53 10.30
CA PRO A 25 -14.04 -38.35 9.92
C PRO A 25 -14.15 -37.35 11.09
N PHE A 26 -13.91 -36.07 10.81
CA PHE A 26 -14.05 -34.98 11.79
C PHE A 26 -15.22 -34.07 11.43
N CYS A 27 -15.97 -33.64 12.45
CA CYS A 27 -17.03 -32.65 12.32
C CYS A 27 -16.62 -31.32 12.95
N PHE A 28 -17.18 -30.21 12.46
CA PHE A 28 -17.02 -28.89 13.09
C PHE A 28 -18.34 -28.16 13.28
N THR A 29 -18.37 -27.22 14.24
CA THR A 29 -19.46 -26.27 14.44
C THR A 29 -18.93 -24.85 14.54
N PHE A 30 -19.55 -23.95 13.78
CA PHE A 30 -19.26 -22.52 13.77
C PHE A 30 -20.45 -21.76 14.37
N TRP A 31 -20.19 -20.90 15.35
CA TRP A 31 -21.23 -20.22 16.12
C TRP A 31 -20.82 -18.80 16.52
N SER A 32 -21.81 -17.95 16.86
CA SER A 32 -21.59 -16.58 17.33
C SER A 32 -22.32 -16.34 18.66
N ASN A 33 -21.74 -15.50 19.52
CA ASN A 33 -22.34 -15.07 20.77
C ASN A 33 -22.65 -13.57 20.72
N ASP A 34 -23.90 -13.23 20.39
CA ASP A 34 -24.35 -11.85 20.32
C ASP A 34 -25.21 -11.51 21.55
N SER A 35 -25.60 -10.24 21.71
CA SER A 35 -26.46 -9.79 22.83
C SER A 35 -27.86 -10.45 22.89
N LYS A 36 -28.19 -11.30 21.91
CA LYS A 36 -29.41 -12.11 21.84
C LYS A 36 -29.22 -13.59 22.23
N GLY A 37 -27.99 -14.01 22.54
CA GLY A 37 -27.65 -15.40 22.87
C GLY A 37 -26.77 -16.08 21.82
N ILE A 38 -26.62 -17.40 21.96
CA ILE A 38 -25.76 -18.22 21.12
C ILE A 38 -26.50 -18.66 19.85
N GLU A 39 -25.93 -18.37 18.68
CA GLU A 39 -26.45 -18.76 17.37
C GLU A 39 -25.45 -19.66 16.64
N VAL A 40 -25.86 -20.89 16.31
CA VAL A 40 -25.06 -21.79 15.45
C VAL A 40 -25.24 -21.36 14.00
N ARG A 41 -24.14 -20.96 13.36
CA ARG A 41 -24.11 -20.44 12.00
C ARG A 41 -23.94 -21.54 10.95
N ARG A 42 -23.08 -22.53 11.24
CA ARG A 42 -22.75 -23.60 10.29
C ARG A 42 -22.25 -24.86 10.99
N LYS A 43 -22.55 -26.02 10.40
CA LYS A 43 -21.98 -27.33 10.73
C LYS A 43 -21.48 -27.97 9.44
N GLY A 44 -20.47 -28.83 9.53
CA GLY A 44 -19.96 -29.55 8.36
C GLY A 44 -18.82 -30.52 8.69
N CYS A 45 -18.32 -31.16 7.66
CA CYS A 45 -17.22 -32.14 7.71
C CYS A 45 -15.91 -31.51 7.22
N PHE A 46 -14.78 -32.00 7.70
CA PHE A 46 -13.48 -31.61 7.17
C PHE A 46 -12.42 -32.70 7.40
N GLN A 47 -11.37 -32.69 6.57
CA GLN A 47 -10.27 -33.66 6.65
C GLN A 47 -9.07 -33.01 7.34
N SER A 48 -8.86 -33.40 8.61
CA SER A 48 -7.71 -33.13 9.50
C SER A 48 -7.43 -31.69 9.96
N PRO A 49 -7.31 -31.52 11.29
CA PRO A 49 -6.20 -30.76 11.86
C PRO A 49 -5.66 -31.46 13.12
N ASP A 50 -4.37 -31.30 13.41
CA ASP A 50 -3.66 -31.99 14.51
C ASP A 50 -4.20 -31.69 15.94
N ASP A 51 -5.21 -30.82 16.11
CA ASP A 51 -5.76 -30.37 17.40
C ASP A 51 -7.13 -30.98 17.78
N CYS A 52 -7.80 -31.74 16.89
CA CYS A 52 -9.19 -32.20 17.10
C CYS A 52 -9.34 -33.67 17.52
N SER A 53 -8.24 -34.41 17.63
CA SER A 53 -8.24 -35.85 17.94
C SER A 53 -8.56 -36.13 19.42
N GLY A 54 -9.51 -37.02 19.69
CA GLY A 54 -9.92 -37.42 21.05
C GLY A 54 -11.14 -36.69 21.63
N HIS A 55 -11.74 -35.73 20.91
CA HIS A 55 -12.96 -35.05 21.32
C HIS A 55 -14.20 -35.74 20.73
N THR A 56 -15.04 -36.39 21.55
CA THR A 56 -16.25 -37.11 21.09
C THR A 56 -17.47 -36.22 20.88
N SER A 57 -17.39 -34.94 21.26
CA SER A 57 -18.48 -33.96 21.12
C SER A 57 -17.93 -32.54 20.97
N CYS A 58 -18.68 -31.67 20.28
CA CYS A 58 -18.27 -30.30 19.97
C CYS A 58 -18.60 -29.36 21.16
N VAL A 59 -17.62 -29.16 22.05
CA VAL A 59 -17.75 -28.30 23.24
C VAL A 59 -16.79 -27.12 23.14
N SER A 60 -17.27 -25.90 23.42
CA SER A 60 -16.45 -24.68 23.36
C SER A 60 -16.27 -24.03 24.74
N HIS A 61 -15.04 -23.61 25.04
CA HIS A 61 -14.64 -23.06 26.35
C HIS A 61 -14.08 -21.62 26.29
N GLU A 62 -14.08 -20.96 25.12
CA GLU A 62 -13.45 -19.62 24.93
C GLU A 62 -14.39 -18.44 25.18
N LYS A 63 -13.83 -17.29 25.60
CA LYS A 63 -14.59 -16.07 25.98
C LYS A 63 -14.35 -14.81 25.11
N THR A 64 -13.52 -14.81 24.07
CA THR A 64 -12.89 -13.53 23.63
C THR A 64 -12.96 -13.12 22.16
N LYS A 65 -13.80 -13.71 21.29
CA LYS A 65 -14.08 -13.17 19.94
C LYS A 65 -15.56 -13.34 19.56
N SER A 66 -16.09 -12.53 18.64
CA SER A 66 -17.52 -12.56 18.23
C SER A 66 -17.92 -13.79 17.39
N LEU A 67 -16.95 -14.59 16.96
CA LEU A 67 -17.13 -15.77 16.10
C LEU A 67 -16.28 -16.91 16.68
N HIS A 68 -16.90 -18.06 16.93
CA HIS A 68 -16.34 -19.17 17.69
C HIS A 68 -16.44 -20.50 16.91
N PHE A 69 -15.52 -21.43 17.22
CA PHE A 69 -15.36 -22.71 16.54
C PHE A 69 -15.14 -23.85 17.55
N CYS A 70 -15.72 -25.03 17.29
CA CYS A 70 -15.36 -26.29 17.94
C CYS A 70 -15.30 -27.43 16.91
N CYS A 71 -14.58 -28.50 17.23
CA CYS A 71 -14.47 -29.71 16.42
C CYS A 71 -14.58 -30.98 17.27
N CYS A 72 -14.92 -32.10 16.64
CA CYS A 72 -14.99 -33.42 17.26
C CYS A 72 -14.72 -34.53 16.24
N GLU A 73 -14.37 -35.71 16.74
CA GLU A 73 -14.05 -36.92 16.00
C GLU A 73 -15.25 -37.88 15.99
N GLY A 74 -15.58 -38.42 14.82
CA GLY A 74 -16.68 -39.35 14.60
C GLY A 74 -17.83 -38.79 13.75
N ASP A 75 -18.66 -39.68 13.23
CA ASP A 75 -19.81 -39.32 12.40
C ASP A 75 -20.92 -38.66 13.24
N LEU A 76 -21.43 -37.53 12.75
CA LEU A 76 -22.48 -36.72 13.41
C LEU A 76 -22.16 -36.31 14.87
N CYS A 77 -20.89 -36.29 15.28
CA CYS A 77 -20.50 -35.94 16.66
C CYS A 77 -20.85 -34.49 17.05
N ASN A 78 -21.08 -33.62 16.06
CA ASN A 78 -21.52 -32.24 16.24
C ASN A 78 -23.05 -32.06 16.15
N LYS A 79 -23.83 -33.16 16.12
CA LYS A 79 -25.30 -33.11 16.05
C LYS A 79 -25.88 -32.23 17.14
N GLU A 80 -25.36 -32.38 18.35
CA GLU A 80 -25.63 -31.50 19.50
C GLU A 80 -24.41 -30.60 19.76
N PHE A 81 -24.66 -29.32 19.99
CA PHE A 81 -23.64 -28.33 20.31
C PHE A 81 -23.79 -27.94 21.78
N PHE A 82 -22.69 -27.97 22.54
CA PHE A 82 -22.67 -27.63 23.95
C PHE A 82 -21.74 -26.45 24.22
N TYR A 83 -22.26 -25.47 24.94
CA TYR A 83 -21.48 -24.35 25.46
C TYR A 83 -21.48 -24.41 26.99
N GLU A 84 -20.32 -24.66 27.58
CA GLU A 84 -20.14 -24.65 29.03
C GLU A 84 -19.43 -23.35 29.45
N PRO A 85 -20.15 -22.40 30.07
CA PRO A 85 -19.50 -21.25 30.68
C PRO A 85 -18.68 -21.73 31.87
N ILE A 86 -17.38 -21.42 31.90
CA ILE A 86 -16.54 -21.65 33.08
C ILE A 86 -17.10 -20.78 34.23
N TRP A 87 -17.76 -21.43 35.19
CA TRP A 87 -18.15 -20.85 36.47
C TRP A 87 -16.92 -20.87 37.38
N ILE A 88 -16.55 -19.70 37.92
CA ILE A 88 -15.62 -19.65 39.04
C ILE A 88 -16.48 -19.82 40.29
N ASP A 89 -16.55 -21.04 40.80
CA ASP A 89 -17.20 -21.30 42.08
C ASP A 89 -16.35 -20.69 43.20
N ASN A 90 -16.85 -19.60 43.77
CA ASN A 90 -16.42 -19.11 45.07
C ASN A 90 -17.26 -19.82 46.13
N GLU A 91 -16.91 -21.06 46.46
CA GLU A 91 -17.33 -21.66 47.72
C GLU A 91 -16.10 -21.99 48.55
N GLY A 92 -15.96 -21.25 49.65
CA GLY A 92 -14.98 -21.55 50.68
C GLY A 92 -15.46 -22.75 51.49
N ASP A 93 -14.56 -23.70 51.70
CA ASP A 93 -14.65 -24.59 52.84
C ASP A 93 -13.34 -24.52 53.63
N ASN A 94 -13.48 -24.27 54.94
CA ASN A 94 -12.39 -24.09 55.88
C ASN A 94 -11.79 -25.45 56.24
N GLN A 95 -10.63 -25.79 55.66
CA GLN A 95 -9.71 -26.73 56.32
C GLN A 95 -8.27 -26.21 56.28
N MET A 96 -7.73 -26.06 57.49
CA MET A 96 -6.38 -25.61 57.79
C MET A 96 -5.37 -26.69 57.38
N TYR A 97 -4.58 -26.39 56.36
CA TYR A 97 -3.38 -27.14 55.99
C TYR A 97 -2.21 -26.15 55.87
N ASP A 98 -1.10 -26.44 56.55
CA ASP A 98 0.11 -25.62 56.57
C ASP A 98 0.67 -25.38 55.16
N LEU A 99 0.95 -24.12 54.81
CA LEU A 99 1.46 -23.70 53.51
C LEU A 99 3.00 -23.86 53.44
N PRO A 100 3.57 -24.43 52.36
CA PRO A 100 5.02 -24.46 52.20
C PRO A 100 5.57 -23.06 51.89
N THR A 101 6.65 -22.71 52.56
CA THR A 101 7.35 -21.42 52.41
C THR A 101 7.82 -21.23 50.96
N ILE A 102 7.23 -20.27 50.23
CA ILE A 102 7.68 -19.90 48.88
C ILE A 102 9.09 -19.29 48.99
N PRO A 103 10.09 -19.74 48.21
CA PRO A 103 11.43 -19.16 48.25
C PRO A 103 11.36 -17.67 47.92
N LYS A 104 11.99 -16.82 48.74
CA LYS A 104 11.99 -15.34 48.57
C LYS A 104 12.40 -14.90 47.16
N VAL A 105 13.18 -15.72 46.45
CA VAL A 105 13.59 -15.50 45.05
C VAL A 105 12.39 -15.47 44.10
N LEU A 106 11.39 -16.33 44.30
CA LEU A 106 10.23 -16.42 43.41
C LEU A 106 9.35 -15.16 43.52
N VAL A 107 9.21 -14.62 44.73
CA VAL A 107 8.47 -13.37 45.00
C VAL A 107 9.14 -12.18 44.33
N ILE A 108 10.48 -12.12 44.36
CA ILE A 108 11.25 -11.07 43.69
C ILE A 108 11.10 -11.16 42.17
N VAL A 109 11.13 -12.37 41.60
CA VAL A 109 10.94 -12.56 40.14
C VAL A 109 9.54 -12.14 39.70
N ILE A 110 8.50 -12.54 40.44
CA ILE A 110 7.11 -12.14 40.15
C ILE A 110 6.95 -10.62 40.26
N PHE A 111 7.58 -9.99 41.25
CA PHE A 111 7.57 -8.54 41.40
C PHE A 111 8.26 -7.84 40.22
N ILE A 112 9.43 -8.31 39.78
CA ILE A 112 10.14 -7.73 38.63
C ILE A 112 9.31 -7.88 37.34
N VAL A 113 8.75 -9.07 37.08
CA VAL A 113 7.92 -9.31 35.89
C VAL A 113 6.66 -8.42 35.91
N SER A 114 6.01 -8.29 37.06
CA SER A 114 4.83 -7.41 37.19
C SER A 114 5.19 -5.93 37.01
N CYS A 115 6.34 -5.47 37.50
CA CYS A 115 6.84 -4.11 37.24
C CYS A 115 7.16 -3.88 35.75
N VAL A 116 7.75 -4.86 35.06
CA VAL A 116 8.03 -4.76 33.62
C VAL A 116 6.74 -4.71 32.80
N VAL A 117 5.76 -5.56 33.12
CA VAL A 117 4.45 -5.57 32.46
C VAL A 117 3.69 -4.27 32.74
N ALA A 118 3.70 -3.79 33.99
CA ALA A 118 3.08 -2.51 34.35
C ALA A 118 3.79 -1.32 33.67
N GLY A 119 5.12 -1.36 33.53
CA GLY A 119 5.90 -0.38 32.80
C GLY A 119 5.57 -0.37 31.31
N ALA A 120 5.53 -1.54 30.67
CA ALA A 120 5.12 -1.69 29.27
C ALA A 120 3.68 -1.23 29.04
N TYR A 121 2.76 -1.56 29.95
CA TYR A 121 1.38 -1.10 29.91
C TYR A 121 1.28 0.42 30.12
N ALA A 122 2.06 1.01 31.02
CA ALA A 122 2.08 2.46 31.23
C ALA A 122 2.67 3.21 30.03
N ILE A 123 3.70 2.66 29.37
CA ILE A 123 4.27 3.21 28.12
C ILE A 123 3.23 3.15 26.99
N LYS A 124 2.60 1.98 26.81
CA LYS A 124 1.52 1.78 25.83
C LYS A 124 0.34 2.71 26.11
N ARG A 125 -0.10 2.81 27.37
CA ARG A 125 -1.19 3.71 27.79
C ARG A 125 -0.84 5.18 27.63
N ARG A 126 0.41 5.59 27.84
CA ARG A 126 0.88 6.96 27.53
C ARG A 126 0.86 7.24 26.03
N GLN A 127 1.24 6.27 25.18
CA GLN A 127 1.07 6.38 23.73
C GLN A 127 -0.41 6.56 23.34
N TYR A 128 -1.35 5.84 23.97
CA TYR A 128 -2.79 5.97 23.69
C TYR A 128 -3.43 7.25 24.26
N SER A 129 -3.05 7.72 25.45
CA SER A 129 -3.60 8.96 26.01
C SER A 129 -3.19 10.20 25.24
N CYS A 130 -2.02 10.20 24.58
CA CYS A 130 -1.63 11.26 23.64
C CYS A 130 -2.45 11.26 22.32
N ILE A 131 -3.12 10.15 21.96
CA ILE A 131 -3.93 10.02 20.73
C ILE A 131 -5.34 10.63 20.93
N SER A 132 -5.90 10.53 22.14
CA SER A 132 -7.22 11.07 22.46
C SER A 132 -7.24 12.61 22.49
N ASP A 133 -6.17 13.24 22.97
CA ASP A 133 -6.04 14.71 22.97
C ASP A 133 -5.62 15.30 21.61
N LYS A 134 -5.01 14.50 20.71
CA LYS A 134 -4.58 14.96 19.37
C LYS A 134 -5.72 15.18 18.38
N HIS A 135 -6.90 14.58 18.58
CA HIS A 135 -8.08 14.86 17.76
C HIS A 135 -8.61 16.30 17.94
N ARG A 136 -8.25 16.97 19.05
CA ARG A 136 -8.71 18.33 19.35
C ARG A 136 -7.71 19.43 18.96
N HIS A 137 -6.48 19.08 18.60
CA HIS A 137 -5.38 20.05 18.39
C HIS A 137 -4.91 20.22 16.92
N ILE A 138 -5.50 19.52 15.94
CA ILE A 138 -5.16 19.69 14.51
C ILE A 138 -5.66 21.04 13.93
N GLN A 139 -6.40 21.85 14.71
CA GLN A 139 -6.83 23.17 14.25
C GLN A 139 -5.80 24.30 14.41
N VAL A 140 -4.54 24.04 14.79
CA VAL A 140 -3.57 25.13 15.01
C VAL A 140 -2.21 24.86 14.37
N ALA A 141 -1.94 25.71 13.36
CA ALA A 141 -0.66 26.24 12.89
C ALA A 141 0.22 25.40 11.95
N HIS A 142 0.18 25.77 10.67
CA HIS A 142 1.32 26.47 10.08
C HIS A 142 0.83 27.57 9.12
N ASN A 143 1.44 28.75 9.25
CA ASN A 143 1.15 29.97 8.50
C ASN A 143 1.40 29.78 6.99
N LEU A 144 0.36 29.40 6.25
CA LEU A 144 0.13 29.96 4.93
C LEU A 144 -0.55 31.31 5.19
N SER A 145 0.03 32.37 4.63
CA SER A 145 -0.59 33.71 4.56
C SER A 145 -2.09 33.55 4.33
N ALA A 146 -2.90 34.16 5.20
CA ALA A 146 -4.35 34.16 5.12
C ALA A 146 -4.80 34.20 3.65
N GLU A 147 -5.31 33.07 3.14
CA GLU A 147 -5.96 33.05 1.84
C GLU A 147 -7.13 34.01 1.95
N GLU A 148 -7.06 35.10 1.16
CA GLU A 148 -8.21 35.94 0.87
C GLU A 148 -9.39 35.01 0.55
N SER A 149 -10.53 35.24 1.18
CA SER A 149 -11.70 34.35 1.17
C SER A 149 -12.44 34.29 -0.19
N GLY A 150 -11.69 34.32 -1.29
CA GLY A 150 -12.19 34.26 -2.66
C GLY A 150 -11.35 33.31 -3.53
N LEU A 151 -11.94 32.88 -4.64
CA LEU A 151 -11.26 32.08 -5.65
C LEU A 151 -10.12 32.88 -6.29
N ARG A 152 -8.99 32.24 -6.56
CA ARG A 152 -7.86 32.88 -7.25
C ARG A 152 -8.27 33.32 -8.66
N PRO A 153 -7.86 34.52 -9.10
CA PRO A 153 -8.08 34.99 -10.48
C PRO A 153 -7.14 34.27 -11.45
N ILE A 154 -7.51 33.04 -11.82
CA ILE A 154 -6.75 32.19 -12.73
C ILE A 154 -7.41 32.22 -14.11
N GLU A 155 -6.60 32.49 -15.13
CA GLU A 155 -7.02 32.47 -16.54
C GLU A 155 -6.62 31.14 -17.17
N LEU A 156 -7.59 30.32 -17.56
CA LEU A 156 -7.32 29.07 -18.30
C LEU A 156 -6.92 29.41 -19.73
N LEU A 157 -5.82 28.82 -20.22
CA LEU A 157 -5.27 29.12 -21.54
C LEU A 157 -5.46 27.97 -22.51
N GLU A 158 -4.92 26.79 -22.19
CA GLU A 158 -4.85 25.66 -23.11
C GLU A 158 -5.07 24.33 -22.36
N VAL A 159 -5.86 23.43 -22.93
CA VAL A 159 -5.97 22.06 -22.44
C VAL A 159 -4.69 21.31 -22.80
N LYS A 160 -3.98 20.79 -21.79
CA LYS A 160 -2.75 20.00 -21.97
C LYS A 160 -2.98 18.50 -21.90
N ALA A 161 -3.92 18.07 -21.08
CA ALA A 161 -4.31 16.67 -21.00
C ALA A 161 -5.78 16.52 -20.62
N GLN A 162 -6.42 15.47 -21.12
CA GLN A 162 -7.73 15.03 -20.69
C GLN A 162 -7.61 13.59 -20.21
N GLY A 163 -7.73 13.42 -18.89
CA GLY A 163 -7.66 12.12 -18.24
C GLY A 163 -9.05 11.56 -17.93
N ARG A 164 -9.06 10.42 -17.23
CA ARG A 164 -10.30 9.79 -16.75
C ARG A 164 -11.07 10.70 -15.77
N PHE A 165 -10.36 11.41 -14.90
CA PHE A 165 -10.95 12.11 -13.76
C PHE A 165 -11.23 13.60 -14.01
N GLY A 166 -10.72 14.13 -15.13
CA GLY A 166 -10.76 15.56 -15.37
C GLY A 166 -9.80 16.02 -16.45
N VAL A 167 -9.63 17.34 -16.52
CA VAL A 167 -8.85 18.03 -17.55
C VAL A 167 -7.74 18.82 -16.88
N VAL A 168 -6.53 18.74 -17.42
CA VAL A 168 -5.38 19.54 -16.99
C VAL A 168 -5.20 20.69 -17.97
N TRP A 169 -5.22 21.91 -17.45
CA TRP A 169 -5.05 23.14 -18.21
C TRP A 169 -3.69 23.77 -17.91
N LYS A 170 -3.02 24.30 -18.93
CA LYS A 170 -2.08 25.41 -18.75
C LYS A 170 -2.91 26.65 -18.48
N ALA A 171 -2.57 27.37 -17.43
CA ALA A 171 -3.28 28.57 -17.01
C ALA A 171 -2.29 29.65 -16.55
N LYS A 172 -2.78 30.88 -16.41
CA LYS A 172 -2.02 32.01 -15.90
C LYS A 172 -2.55 32.42 -14.53
N TYR A 173 -1.65 32.53 -13.55
CA TYR A 173 -1.96 33.07 -12.24
C TYR A 173 -0.92 34.13 -11.90
N LYS A 174 -1.35 35.38 -11.77
CA LYS A 174 -0.45 36.54 -11.70
C LYS A 174 0.47 36.58 -12.94
N ASN A 175 1.79 36.54 -12.75
CA ASN A 175 2.77 36.57 -13.82
C ASN A 175 3.31 35.19 -14.20
N ASP A 176 2.85 34.13 -13.52
CA ASP A 176 3.39 32.78 -13.67
C ASP A 176 2.40 31.85 -14.39
N TYR A 177 2.96 30.86 -15.09
CA TYR A 177 2.17 29.75 -15.62
C TYR A 177 1.95 28.69 -14.55
N VAL A 178 0.70 28.24 -14.43
CA VAL A 178 0.27 27.21 -13.48
C VAL A 178 -0.47 26.09 -14.22
N ALA A 179 -0.43 24.89 -13.66
CA ALA A 179 -1.25 23.78 -14.09
C ALA A 179 -2.53 23.76 -13.24
N VAL A 180 -3.69 23.70 -13.90
CA VAL A 180 -4.99 23.55 -13.23
C VAL A 180 -5.56 22.19 -13.60
N LYS A 181 -5.55 21.26 -12.65
CA LYS A 181 -6.27 19.99 -12.78
C LYS A 181 -7.69 20.23 -12.31
N SER A 182 -8.62 20.26 -13.27
CA SER A 182 -10.05 20.45 -13.06
C SER A 182 -10.75 19.09 -13.04
N LEU A 183 -11.16 18.63 -11.85
CA LEU A 183 -11.86 17.37 -11.66
C LEU A 183 -13.39 17.57 -11.67
N SER A 184 -14.09 16.59 -12.24
CA SER A 184 -15.56 16.51 -12.18
C SER A 184 -16.05 16.27 -10.75
N LEU A 185 -17.30 16.66 -10.45
CA LEU A 185 -17.87 16.54 -9.10
C LEU A 185 -17.92 15.11 -8.56
N GLU A 186 -18.06 14.12 -9.45
CA GLU A 186 -18.06 12.69 -9.10
C GLU A 186 -16.73 12.21 -8.51
N TYR A 187 -15.64 12.95 -8.73
CA TYR A 187 -14.29 12.62 -8.24
C TYR A 187 -13.87 13.46 -7.03
N TYR A 188 -14.83 13.95 -6.24
CA TYR A 188 -14.58 14.66 -4.97
C TYR A 188 -13.55 13.93 -4.08
N GLN A 189 -13.66 12.60 -3.95
CA GLN A 189 -12.77 11.83 -3.08
C GLN A 189 -11.29 11.90 -3.54
N LEU A 190 -11.04 11.88 -4.85
CA LEU A 190 -9.69 12.00 -5.40
C LEU A 190 -9.13 13.41 -5.20
N TRP A 191 -9.96 14.44 -5.42
CA TRP A 191 -9.59 15.83 -5.15
C TRP A 191 -9.28 16.05 -3.66
N SER A 192 -10.15 15.59 -2.77
CA SER A 192 -9.98 15.72 -1.32
C SER A 192 -8.71 15.00 -0.86
N ASN A 193 -8.48 13.78 -1.35
CA ASN A 193 -7.29 13.02 -1.01
C ASN A 193 -6.01 13.71 -1.48
N GLU A 194 -5.97 14.17 -2.73
CA GLU A 194 -4.83 14.90 -3.30
C GLU A 194 -4.56 16.20 -2.52
N LEU A 195 -5.61 16.95 -2.18
CA LEU A 195 -5.52 18.17 -1.38
C LEU A 195 -4.98 17.90 0.04
N ASP A 196 -5.48 16.85 0.69
CA ASP A 196 -5.04 16.46 2.03
C ASP A 196 -3.58 16.00 2.04
N VAL A 197 -3.16 15.25 1.02
CA VAL A 197 -1.77 14.83 0.84
C VAL A 197 -0.87 16.05 0.67
N PHE A 198 -1.20 17.00 -0.19
CA PHE A 198 -0.39 18.22 -0.37
C PHE A 198 -0.28 19.09 0.89
N LYS A 199 -1.29 19.05 1.77
CA LYS A 199 -1.31 19.79 3.04
C LYS A 199 -0.52 19.11 4.16
N LEU A 200 -0.01 17.90 3.96
CA LEU A 200 0.81 17.23 4.97
C LEU A 200 2.11 18.01 5.26
N PRO A 201 2.64 17.91 6.50
CA PRO A 201 3.92 18.51 6.85
C PRO A 201 5.04 18.05 5.92
N LYS A 202 5.99 18.95 5.61
CA LYS A 202 7.18 18.65 4.79
C LYS A 202 6.87 18.04 3.41
N MET A 203 5.70 18.28 2.82
CA MET A 203 5.42 17.85 1.45
C MET A 203 6.06 18.72 0.37
N SER A 204 6.49 19.93 0.72
CA SER A 204 7.29 20.77 -0.18
C SER A 204 8.70 20.18 -0.32
N HIS A 205 9.00 19.66 -1.50
CA HIS A 205 10.30 19.09 -1.86
C HIS A 205 10.61 19.37 -3.32
N GLU A 206 11.90 19.46 -3.68
CA GLU A 206 12.34 19.81 -5.03
C GLU A 206 11.81 18.85 -6.11
N ASN A 207 11.68 17.57 -5.76
CA ASN A 207 11.22 16.49 -6.64
C ASN A 207 9.77 16.09 -6.41
N ILE A 208 8.98 16.96 -5.77
CA ILE A 208 7.52 16.88 -5.69
C ILE A 208 6.96 18.13 -6.37
N VAL A 209 5.92 17.98 -7.19
CA VAL A 209 5.36 19.12 -7.92
C VAL A 209 4.93 20.21 -6.93
N HIS A 210 5.31 21.46 -7.23
CA HIS A 210 5.03 22.56 -6.31
C HIS A 210 3.53 22.86 -6.27
N PHE A 211 2.92 22.66 -5.11
CA PHE A 211 1.51 22.92 -4.86
C PHE A 211 1.25 24.41 -4.57
N ILE A 212 0.24 24.97 -5.22
CA ILE A 212 -0.13 26.39 -5.10
C ILE A 212 -1.46 26.54 -4.34
N GLY A 213 -2.40 25.61 -4.54
CA GLY A 213 -3.69 25.66 -3.87
C GLY A 213 -4.70 24.64 -4.39
N GLY A 214 -5.76 24.43 -3.63
CA GLY A 214 -6.93 23.67 -4.05
C GLY A 214 -8.16 24.52 -3.88
N GLU A 215 -9.08 24.47 -4.84
CA GLU A 215 -10.30 25.28 -4.82
C GLU A 215 -11.54 24.43 -5.05
N ASP A 216 -12.51 24.58 -4.14
CA ASP A 216 -13.86 24.10 -4.34
C ASP A 216 -14.62 25.08 -5.24
N ARG A 217 -14.81 24.69 -6.50
CA ARG A 217 -15.61 25.43 -7.49
C ARG A 217 -16.91 24.69 -7.81
N SER A 218 -17.42 23.87 -6.89
CA SER A 218 -18.67 23.11 -7.06
C SER A 218 -19.91 24.01 -7.20
N SER A 219 -19.83 25.24 -6.71
CA SER A 219 -20.86 26.27 -6.86
C SER A 219 -20.62 27.23 -8.02
N SER A 220 -19.51 27.10 -8.75
CA SER A 220 -19.18 27.94 -9.93
C SER A 220 -19.72 27.34 -11.23
N ILE A 221 -19.67 28.10 -12.32
CA ILE A 221 -19.99 27.62 -13.67
C ILE A 221 -18.74 27.78 -14.56
N PRO A 222 -18.18 26.70 -15.14
CA PRO A 222 -18.56 25.30 -14.92
C PRO A 222 -18.23 24.81 -13.51
N LYS A 223 -18.99 23.83 -13.01
CA LYS A 223 -18.76 23.21 -11.70
C LYS A 223 -17.58 22.26 -11.77
N ALA A 224 -16.62 22.42 -10.86
CA ALA A 224 -15.44 21.56 -10.79
C ALA A 224 -14.76 21.64 -9.42
N TYR A 225 -13.81 20.74 -9.19
CA TYR A 225 -12.82 20.87 -8.13
C TYR A 225 -11.44 21.10 -8.75
N TRP A 226 -10.69 22.08 -8.26
CA TRP A 226 -9.38 22.43 -8.82
C TRP A 226 -8.25 22.05 -7.87
N ILE A 227 -7.20 21.45 -8.43
CA ILE A 227 -5.86 21.39 -7.85
C ILE A 227 -4.95 22.25 -8.73
N ILE A 228 -4.22 23.18 -8.11
CA ILE A 228 -3.38 24.16 -8.79
C ILE A 228 -1.93 23.91 -8.38
N THR A 229 -1.06 23.69 -9.37
CA THR A 229 0.37 23.42 -9.17
C THR A 229 1.22 24.24 -10.13
N ALA A 230 2.54 24.29 -9.91
CA ALA A 230 3.46 24.91 -10.85
C ALA A 230 3.44 24.17 -12.20
N TYR A 231 3.31 24.93 -13.29
CA TYR A 231 3.35 24.37 -14.63
C TYR A 231 4.77 23.97 -15.02
N GLN A 232 4.92 22.78 -15.60
CA GLN A 232 6.20 22.28 -16.12
C GLN A 232 6.14 22.28 -17.66
N GLU A 233 6.98 23.09 -18.31
CA GLU A 233 6.93 23.29 -19.78
C GLU A 233 7.26 22.02 -20.57
N LEU A 234 8.16 21.17 -20.05
CA LEU A 234 8.49 19.89 -20.68
C LEU A 234 7.41 18.82 -20.48
N GLY A 235 6.38 19.10 -19.67
CA GLY A 235 5.26 18.20 -19.45
C GLY A 235 5.63 16.94 -18.68
N SER A 236 4.91 15.85 -18.96
CA SER A 236 5.15 14.55 -18.34
C SER A 236 6.37 13.85 -18.96
N LEU A 237 7.05 13.01 -18.19
CA LEU A 237 8.13 12.16 -18.66
C LEU A 237 7.63 11.24 -19.78
N HIS A 238 6.39 10.74 -19.69
CA HIS A 238 5.74 9.97 -20.76
C HIS A 238 5.72 10.74 -22.09
N ASP A 239 5.25 12.00 -22.09
CA ASP A 239 5.17 12.79 -23.31
C ASP A 239 6.54 13.24 -23.79
N TYR A 240 7.47 13.53 -22.87
CA TYR A 240 8.85 13.86 -23.21
C TYR A 240 9.53 12.69 -23.95
N LEU A 241 9.44 11.47 -23.41
CA LEU A 241 10.08 10.27 -23.96
C LEU A 241 9.49 9.82 -25.31
N LYS A 242 8.23 10.17 -25.62
CA LYS A 242 7.63 9.93 -26.94
C LYS A 242 8.39 10.57 -28.08
N PHE A 243 8.87 11.79 -27.86
CA PHE A 243 9.44 12.64 -28.91
C PHE A 243 10.94 12.87 -28.76
N ASN A 244 11.50 12.54 -27.60
CA ASN A 244 12.90 12.75 -27.29
C ASN A 244 13.59 11.44 -26.95
N THR A 245 14.90 11.43 -27.17
CA THR A 245 15.82 10.47 -26.57
C THR A 245 16.59 11.16 -25.46
N VAL A 246 17.20 10.38 -24.57
CA VAL A 246 18.01 10.91 -23.48
C VAL A 246 19.46 10.43 -23.61
N THR A 247 20.41 11.28 -23.23
CA THR A 247 21.80 10.85 -23.03
C THR A 247 21.92 10.05 -21.73
N TRP A 248 23.07 9.40 -21.52
CA TRP A 248 23.38 8.75 -20.25
C TRP A 248 23.25 9.71 -19.05
N GLU A 249 23.80 10.91 -19.18
CA GLU A 249 23.74 11.93 -18.12
C GLU A 249 22.30 12.33 -17.81
N GLN A 250 21.49 12.59 -18.84
CA GLN A 250 20.09 12.94 -18.68
C GLN A 250 19.28 11.80 -18.05
N LEU A 251 19.56 10.54 -18.45
CA LEU A 251 18.99 9.36 -17.79
C LEU A 251 19.32 9.35 -16.29
N CYS A 252 20.58 9.61 -15.92
CA CYS A 252 20.97 9.65 -14.52
C CYS A 252 20.29 10.79 -13.75
N ILE A 253 20.18 11.99 -14.34
CA ILE A 253 19.51 13.15 -13.71
C ILE A 253 18.05 12.83 -13.46
N ILE A 254 17.33 12.40 -14.49
CA ILE A 254 15.89 12.08 -14.40
C ILE A 254 15.68 10.96 -13.38
N SER A 255 16.45 9.87 -13.46
CA SER A 255 16.28 8.71 -12.59
C SER A 255 16.61 9.03 -11.13
N PHE A 256 17.68 9.78 -10.87
CA PHE A 256 18.05 10.22 -9.52
C PHE A 256 16.98 11.12 -8.91
N THR A 257 16.57 12.15 -9.64
CA THR A 257 15.60 13.14 -9.14
C THR A 257 14.22 12.54 -8.93
N MET A 258 13.79 11.64 -9.83
CA MET A 258 12.57 10.84 -9.69
C MET A 258 12.62 9.95 -8.45
N ALA A 259 13.69 9.16 -8.28
CA ALA A 259 13.86 8.27 -7.14
C ALA A 259 13.92 9.05 -5.82
N ARG A 260 14.59 10.21 -5.80
CA ARG A 260 14.65 11.10 -4.63
C ARG A 260 13.28 11.65 -4.25
N GLY A 261 12.45 12.00 -5.23
CA GLY A 261 11.05 12.38 -4.99
C GLY A 261 10.25 11.23 -4.37
N LEU A 262 10.42 10.01 -4.87
CA LEU A 262 9.68 8.85 -4.38
C LEU A 262 10.16 8.45 -2.98
N ALA A 263 11.47 8.53 -2.72
CA ALA A 263 12.06 8.34 -1.40
C ALA A 263 11.49 9.33 -0.39
N HIS A 264 11.39 10.61 -0.75
CA HIS A 264 10.77 11.64 0.09
C HIS A 264 9.31 11.32 0.41
N LEU A 265 8.52 10.80 -0.54
CA LEU A 265 7.14 10.36 -0.28
C LEU A 265 7.10 9.19 0.71
N HIS A 266 7.94 8.19 0.48
CA HIS A 266 7.99 6.95 1.27
C HIS A 266 8.57 7.17 2.67
N GLU A 267 9.36 8.21 2.88
CA GLU A 267 10.01 8.49 4.16
C GLU A 267 9.05 9.09 5.20
N GLU A 268 9.09 8.58 6.42
CA GLU A 268 8.50 9.22 7.60
C GLU A 268 9.49 10.24 8.16
N ILE A 269 9.12 11.53 8.17
CA ILE A 269 10.05 12.61 8.54
C ILE A 269 9.55 13.35 9.79
N PRO A 270 10.29 13.31 10.91
CA PRO A 270 9.96 14.11 12.09
C PRO A 270 9.99 15.62 11.81
N CYS A 271 9.01 16.37 12.30
CA CYS A 271 9.07 17.84 12.29
C CYS A 271 9.78 18.32 13.55
N GLU A 272 10.85 19.10 13.37
CA GLU A 272 11.65 19.61 14.48
C GLU A 272 10.76 20.31 15.51
N LYS A 273 10.90 19.94 16.79
CA LYS A 273 10.24 20.58 17.94
C LYS A 273 8.71 20.42 17.98
N SER A 274 8.14 19.42 17.31
CA SER A 274 6.71 19.08 17.43
C SER A 274 6.49 17.56 17.40
N ASP A 275 5.39 17.09 17.99
CA ASP A 275 4.95 15.68 17.83
C ASP A 275 4.24 15.42 16.49
N ILE A 276 4.50 16.29 15.51
CA ILE A 276 3.97 16.22 14.15
C ILE A 276 5.08 15.63 13.28
N PHE A 277 4.74 14.64 12.47
CA PHE A 277 5.64 14.03 11.50
C PHE A 277 4.98 14.07 10.13
N LYS A 278 5.80 14.14 9.08
CA LYS A 278 5.36 13.74 7.75
C LYS A 278 5.21 12.22 7.77
N PRO A 279 4.00 11.66 7.60
CA PRO A 279 3.84 10.22 7.49
C PRO A 279 4.49 9.69 6.21
N SER A 280 4.79 8.40 6.19
CA SER A 280 5.07 7.70 4.95
C SER A 280 3.83 7.71 4.04
N ILE A 281 4.05 7.80 2.73
CA ILE A 281 2.97 7.89 1.72
C ILE A 281 3.31 6.96 0.56
N ALA A 282 2.39 6.07 0.20
CA ALA A 282 2.46 5.33 -1.06
C ALA A 282 1.70 6.08 -2.16
N HIS A 283 2.25 6.16 -3.36
CA HIS A 283 1.66 6.87 -4.50
C HIS A 283 0.50 6.08 -5.13
N ARG A 284 0.64 4.77 -5.29
CA ARG A 284 -0.35 3.80 -5.82
C ARG A 284 -0.77 3.94 -7.28
N ASP A 285 -0.42 5.04 -7.95
CA ASP A 285 -0.53 5.19 -9.41
C ASP A 285 0.78 5.74 -10.02
N PHE A 286 1.94 5.25 -9.55
CA PHE A 286 3.23 5.72 -10.05
C PHE A 286 3.44 5.27 -11.50
N LYS A 287 3.77 6.19 -12.40
CA LYS A 287 3.97 5.95 -13.84
C LYS A 287 4.62 7.17 -14.49
N SER A 288 5.16 7.02 -15.70
CA SER A 288 5.84 8.10 -16.43
C SER A 288 4.94 9.31 -16.72
N ALA A 289 3.62 9.13 -16.83
CA ALA A 289 2.67 10.24 -17.00
C ALA A 289 2.47 11.09 -15.72
N ASN A 290 2.81 10.54 -14.55
CA ASN A 290 2.70 11.21 -13.25
C ASN A 290 4.07 11.72 -12.74
N VAL A 291 5.11 11.62 -13.57
CA VAL A 291 6.42 12.27 -13.34
C VAL A 291 6.52 13.43 -14.32
N LEU A 292 6.69 14.64 -13.83
CA LEU A 292 6.86 15.85 -14.65
C LEU A 292 8.34 16.23 -14.73
N LEU A 293 8.73 16.89 -15.82
CA LEU A 293 10.10 17.35 -16.03
C LEU A 293 10.18 18.88 -15.97
N LYS A 294 11.08 19.40 -15.13
CA LYS A 294 11.49 20.79 -15.16
C LYS A 294 12.39 21.06 -16.37
N ASN A 295 12.65 22.33 -16.68
CA ASN A 295 13.46 22.74 -17.83
C ASN A 295 14.90 22.20 -17.83
N ASP A 296 15.43 21.87 -16.66
CA ASP A 296 16.76 21.27 -16.45
C ASP A 296 16.71 19.73 -16.39
N LEU A 297 15.58 19.12 -16.79
CA LEU A 297 15.29 17.68 -16.70
C LEU A 297 15.23 17.12 -15.28
N THR A 298 15.23 17.98 -14.25
CA THR A 298 14.92 17.57 -12.89
C THR A 298 13.48 17.06 -12.84
N ALA A 299 13.29 15.80 -12.45
CA ALA A 299 11.98 15.17 -12.33
C ALA A 299 11.29 15.59 -11.02
N CYS A 300 9.96 15.73 -11.09
CA CYS A 300 9.11 15.87 -9.90
C CYS A 300 7.83 15.03 -10.02
N ILE A 301 7.40 14.44 -8.90
CA ILE A 301 6.21 13.57 -8.85
C ILE A 301 4.95 14.42 -8.70
N ALA A 302 3.90 14.03 -9.42
CA ALA A 302 2.59 14.67 -9.43
C ALA A 302 1.45 13.63 -9.34
N ASP A 303 0.22 14.10 -9.13
CA ASP A 303 -1.01 13.31 -9.05
C ASP A 303 -1.12 12.39 -7.82
N PHE A 304 -1.54 12.98 -6.69
CA PHE A 304 -1.71 12.24 -5.42
C PHE A 304 -3.15 11.78 -5.19
N GLY A 305 -3.99 11.73 -6.24
CA GLY A 305 -5.42 11.37 -6.11
C GLY A 305 -5.64 9.99 -5.49
N PHE A 306 -4.74 9.05 -5.73
CA PHE A 306 -4.80 7.68 -5.18
C PHE A 306 -3.81 7.42 -4.04
N ALA A 307 -3.04 8.43 -3.64
CA ALA A 307 -2.00 8.25 -2.66
C ALA A 307 -2.58 7.80 -1.31
N PHE A 308 -1.87 6.93 -0.61
CA PHE A 308 -2.27 6.38 0.67
C PHE A 308 -1.30 6.82 1.76
N VAL A 309 -1.84 7.41 2.82
CA VAL A 309 -1.08 7.99 3.92
C VAL A 309 -1.09 7.05 5.12
N PHE A 310 0.08 6.57 5.53
CA PHE A 310 0.20 5.65 6.67
C PHE A 310 0.08 6.42 7.99
N ARG A 311 -1.14 6.51 8.54
CA ARG A 311 -1.43 7.22 9.80
C ARG A 311 -1.58 6.27 11.02
N SER A 312 -1.77 4.97 10.79
CA SER A 312 -1.96 3.94 11.82
C SER A 312 -1.27 2.64 11.41
N ALA A 313 -0.96 1.77 12.39
CA ALA A 313 -0.39 0.45 12.17
C ALA A 313 -1.39 -0.57 11.58
N VAL A 314 -2.68 -0.23 11.52
CA VAL A 314 -3.73 -1.10 10.96
C VAL A 314 -4.22 -0.50 9.65
N CYS A 315 -4.00 -1.23 8.56
CA CYS A 315 -4.60 -0.97 7.27
C CYS A 315 -6.04 -1.51 7.25
N ASP A 316 -7.03 -0.67 6.96
CA ASP A 316 -8.39 -1.16 6.72
C ASP A 316 -8.40 -1.92 5.38
N SER A 317 -8.89 -3.16 5.41
CA SER A 317 -8.66 -4.24 4.44
C SER A 317 -9.33 -4.08 3.06
N ASN A 318 -9.80 -2.89 2.68
CA ASN A 318 -10.57 -2.65 1.45
C ASN A 318 -9.80 -1.85 0.38
N HIS A 319 -8.51 -2.09 0.23
CA HIS A 319 -7.73 -1.42 -0.82
C HIS A 319 -7.80 -2.19 -2.13
N GLU A 320 -8.78 -1.80 -2.94
CA GLU A 320 -9.07 -2.29 -4.30
C GLU A 320 -7.85 -2.21 -5.25
N ARG A 321 -7.95 -2.97 -6.36
CA ARG A 321 -7.09 -2.91 -7.56
C ARG A 321 -7.17 -1.51 -8.23
N ILE A 322 -6.52 -0.54 -7.60
CA ILE A 322 -6.45 0.87 -7.99
C ILE A 322 -5.15 1.13 -8.76
N GLY A 323 -5.17 2.12 -9.62
CA GLY A 323 -4.02 2.54 -10.43
C GLY A 323 -4.10 2.07 -11.87
N THR A 324 -3.04 2.36 -12.63
CA THR A 324 -2.95 2.05 -14.05
C THR A 324 -2.54 0.59 -14.24
N LYS A 325 -3.43 -0.23 -14.82
CA LYS A 325 -3.29 -1.69 -14.96
C LYS A 325 -1.87 -2.16 -15.35
N ARG A 326 -1.29 -1.53 -16.37
CA ARG A 326 0.03 -1.86 -16.93
C ARG A 326 1.19 -1.75 -15.93
N TYR A 327 1.03 -0.95 -14.88
CA TYR A 327 2.04 -0.71 -13.84
C TYR A 327 1.76 -1.47 -12.54
N MET A 328 0.70 -2.29 -12.49
CA MET A 328 0.35 -3.05 -11.30
C MET A 328 1.36 -4.16 -11.02
N ALA A 329 1.82 -4.24 -9.77
CA ALA A 329 2.70 -5.29 -9.29
C ALA A 329 2.00 -6.67 -9.26
N PRO A 330 2.75 -7.79 -9.30
CA PRO A 330 2.19 -9.14 -9.31
C PRO A 330 1.14 -9.39 -8.22
N GLU A 331 1.42 -8.98 -6.98
CA GLU A 331 0.56 -9.18 -5.82
C GLU A 331 -0.79 -8.43 -5.93
N VAL A 332 -0.82 -7.31 -6.68
CA VAL A 332 -2.05 -6.56 -6.99
C VAL A 332 -2.87 -7.29 -8.03
N LEU A 333 -2.21 -7.82 -9.04
CA LEU A 333 -2.83 -8.59 -10.11
C LEU A 333 -3.45 -9.88 -9.56
N GLU A 334 -2.77 -10.57 -8.64
CA GLU A 334 -3.31 -11.73 -7.92
C GLU A 334 -4.53 -11.39 -7.06
N GLY A 335 -4.67 -10.13 -6.65
CA GLY A 335 -5.77 -9.68 -5.79
C GLY A 335 -5.59 -10.09 -4.34
N VAL A 336 -4.34 -10.20 -3.88
CA VAL A 336 -4.02 -10.47 -2.48
C VAL A 336 -4.67 -9.40 -1.60
N VAL A 337 -5.33 -9.82 -0.53
CA VAL A 337 -6.01 -8.94 0.44
C VAL A 337 -5.18 -8.90 1.72
N GLY A 338 -5.02 -7.71 2.32
CA GLY A 338 -4.30 -7.55 3.59
C GLY A 338 -2.82 -7.19 3.43
N PHE A 339 -2.52 -6.17 2.62
CA PHE A 339 -1.17 -5.65 2.46
C PHE A 339 -0.65 -5.01 3.75
N SER A 340 0.59 -5.34 4.13
CA SER A 340 1.33 -4.54 5.10
C SER A 340 1.56 -3.13 4.54
N ASN A 341 1.81 -2.14 5.41
CA ASN A 341 2.17 -0.79 4.96
C ASN A 341 3.39 -0.81 4.02
N TYR A 342 4.34 -1.71 4.28
CA TYR A 342 5.53 -1.89 3.46
C TYR A 342 5.20 -2.38 2.03
N ALA A 343 4.24 -3.29 1.88
CA ALA A 343 3.86 -3.81 0.56
C ALA A 343 3.37 -2.71 -0.39
N PHE A 344 2.69 -1.67 0.10
CA PHE A 344 2.31 -0.52 -0.72
C PHE A 344 3.50 0.27 -1.26
N LEU A 345 4.57 0.39 -0.47
CA LEU A 345 5.82 1.02 -0.94
C LEU A 345 6.47 0.14 -2.02
N CYS A 346 6.48 -1.19 -1.82
CA CYS A 346 7.01 -2.13 -2.80
C CYS A 346 6.23 -2.13 -4.13
N MET A 347 4.92 -1.87 -4.09
CA MET A 347 4.11 -1.68 -5.30
C MET A 347 4.56 -0.47 -6.12
N ASP A 348 4.83 0.66 -5.46
CA ASP A 348 5.39 1.84 -6.13
C ASP A 348 6.78 1.54 -6.71
N MET A 349 7.60 0.73 -6.04
CA MET A 349 8.93 0.37 -6.52
C MET A 349 8.89 -0.54 -7.75
N TYR A 350 7.92 -1.44 -7.83
CA TYR A 350 7.65 -2.19 -9.05
C TYR A 350 7.31 -1.27 -10.22
N ALA A 351 6.40 -0.32 -9.99
CA ALA A 351 6.03 0.66 -11.01
C ALA A 351 7.21 1.58 -11.38
N CYS A 352 8.06 1.95 -10.41
CA CYS A 352 9.29 2.70 -10.63
C CYS A 352 10.25 1.98 -11.57
N ALA A 353 10.41 0.65 -11.42
CA ALA A 353 11.22 -0.17 -12.32
C ALA A 353 10.75 -0.06 -13.79
N LEU A 354 9.43 -0.06 -14.00
CA LEU A 354 8.86 0.08 -15.34
C LEU A 354 9.12 1.47 -15.92
N VAL A 355 9.07 2.52 -15.11
CA VAL A 355 9.45 3.89 -15.54
C VAL A 355 10.95 4.00 -15.83
N LEU A 356 11.80 3.36 -15.02
CA LEU A 356 13.24 3.28 -15.29
C LEU A 356 13.53 2.54 -16.61
N TRP A 357 12.79 1.46 -16.90
CA TRP A 357 12.84 0.78 -18.20
C TRP A 357 12.42 1.70 -19.35
N GLU A 358 11.37 2.51 -19.19
CA GLU A 358 10.97 3.50 -20.20
C GLU A 358 12.11 4.49 -20.49
N ILE A 359 12.77 5.01 -19.45
CA ILE A 359 13.91 5.93 -19.61
C ILE A 359 15.07 5.22 -20.33
N LEU A 360 15.43 4.00 -19.89
CA LEU A 360 16.50 3.20 -20.48
C LEU A 360 16.24 2.89 -21.97
N SER A 361 14.98 2.59 -22.33
CA SER A 361 14.58 2.30 -23.72
C SER A 361 14.82 3.46 -24.69
N ARG A 362 14.90 4.68 -24.14
CA ARG A 362 15.13 5.95 -24.86
C ARG A 362 16.55 6.48 -24.70
N CYS A 363 17.43 5.74 -24.02
CA CYS A 363 18.81 6.14 -23.81
C CYS A 363 19.67 5.89 -25.06
N CYS A 364 20.23 6.96 -25.62
CA CYS A 364 21.18 6.89 -26.73
C CYS A 364 22.60 6.75 -26.18
N VAL A 365 23.10 5.53 -25.98
CA VAL A 365 24.52 5.33 -25.65
C VAL A 365 25.37 5.15 -26.92
N HIS A 366 24.85 4.55 -27.99
CA HIS A 366 25.40 4.57 -29.36
C HIS A 366 24.30 4.02 -30.29
N GLU A 367 23.92 4.72 -31.37
CA GLU A 367 23.06 4.38 -32.54
C GLU A 367 21.81 3.43 -32.42
N ASP A 368 21.51 2.86 -31.25
CA ASP A 368 20.56 1.75 -31.01
C ASP A 368 19.39 2.15 -30.07
N ALA A 369 19.18 3.44 -29.82
CA ALA A 369 17.96 3.87 -29.14
C ALA A 369 16.75 3.42 -29.97
N GLU A 370 15.69 2.95 -29.31
CA GLU A 370 14.49 2.56 -30.06
C GLU A 370 14.06 3.71 -30.95
N SER A 371 13.70 3.45 -32.20
CA SER A 371 13.23 4.51 -33.08
C SER A 371 11.89 5.09 -32.62
N LYS A 372 11.13 4.32 -31.81
CA LYS A 372 9.80 4.66 -31.31
C LYS A 372 9.70 4.32 -29.82
N TYR A 373 9.19 5.26 -29.02
CA TYR A 373 8.82 5.01 -27.63
C TYR A 373 7.67 4.00 -27.54
N ARG A 374 7.73 3.12 -26.54
CA ARG A 374 6.71 2.13 -26.20
C ARG A 374 6.43 2.15 -24.71
N LEU A 375 5.19 1.87 -24.35
CA LEU A 375 4.81 1.63 -22.96
C LEU A 375 5.35 0.26 -22.47
N PRO A 376 5.60 0.09 -21.16
CA PRO A 376 6.03 -1.20 -20.60
C PRO A 376 5.04 -2.31 -20.97
N TYR A 377 5.47 -3.47 -21.44
CA TYR A 377 4.62 -4.57 -21.94
C TYR A 377 3.92 -4.35 -23.29
N GLU A 378 4.11 -3.20 -23.97
CA GLU A 378 3.44 -2.94 -25.26
C GLU A 378 3.94 -3.88 -26.36
N ALA A 379 5.23 -4.21 -26.37
CA ALA A 379 5.80 -5.12 -27.36
C ALA A 379 5.33 -6.57 -27.15
N GLU A 380 5.11 -6.96 -25.90
CA GLU A 380 4.78 -8.31 -25.48
C GLU A 380 3.27 -8.59 -25.51
N LEU A 381 2.45 -7.60 -25.15
CA LEU A 381 1.01 -7.77 -24.91
C LEU A 381 0.12 -6.77 -25.69
N GLY A 382 0.71 -5.82 -26.40
CA GLY A 382 0.00 -4.78 -27.16
C GLY A 382 -0.42 -3.56 -26.33
N GLU A 383 -1.12 -2.63 -26.98
CA GLU A 383 -1.56 -1.36 -26.35
C GLU A 383 -2.72 -1.56 -25.36
N ASN A 384 -3.71 -2.38 -25.72
CA ASN A 384 -4.92 -2.61 -24.94
C ASN A 384 -4.83 -3.90 -24.14
N ILE A 385 -4.29 -3.81 -22.92
CA ILE A 385 -4.02 -4.98 -22.07
C ILE A 385 -5.16 -5.21 -21.07
N SER A 386 -5.64 -6.45 -20.99
CA SER A 386 -6.60 -6.88 -19.97
C SER A 386 -5.89 -7.34 -18.68
N ILE A 387 -6.61 -7.39 -17.56
CA ILE A 387 -6.01 -7.85 -16.29
C ILE A 387 -5.61 -9.32 -16.39
N GLU A 388 -6.41 -10.13 -17.09
CA GLU A 388 -6.19 -11.56 -17.28
C GLU A 388 -4.90 -11.82 -18.08
N THR A 389 -4.65 -11.02 -19.12
CA THR A 389 -3.39 -11.11 -19.88
C THR A 389 -2.18 -10.71 -19.04
N LEU A 390 -2.32 -9.69 -18.17
CA LEU A 390 -1.25 -9.32 -17.23
C LEU A 390 -1.01 -10.41 -16.20
N GLN A 391 -2.04 -11.01 -15.63
CA GLN A 391 -1.91 -12.13 -14.69
C GLN A 391 -1.14 -13.29 -15.35
N GLU A 392 -1.53 -13.69 -16.55
CA GLU A 392 -0.86 -14.78 -17.27
C GLU A 392 0.62 -14.46 -17.56
N PHE A 393 0.93 -13.23 -18.00
CA PHE A 393 2.30 -12.87 -18.37
C PHE A 393 3.18 -12.51 -17.15
N VAL A 394 2.73 -11.59 -16.31
CA VAL A 394 3.50 -11.01 -15.20
C VAL A 394 3.57 -11.92 -13.98
N VAL A 395 2.48 -12.63 -13.68
CA VAL A 395 2.37 -13.51 -12.51
C VAL A 395 2.77 -14.94 -12.90
N ALA A 396 2.01 -15.59 -13.79
CA ALA A 396 2.22 -17.01 -14.08
C ALA A 396 3.53 -17.28 -14.82
N LYS A 397 3.87 -16.47 -15.82
CA LYS A 397 5.13 -16.60 -16.59
C LYS A 397 6.30 -15.80 -16.02
N LYS A 398 6.07 -14.99 -14.97
CA LYS A 398 7.06 -14.04 -14.41
C LYS A 398 7.70 -13.14 -15.47
N GLY A 399 6.96 -12.84 -16.53
CA GLY A 399 7.40 -12.00 -17.64
C GLY A 399 7.57 -10.54 -17.24
N ARG A 400 8.53 -9.87 -17.87
CA ARG A 400 8.87 -8.45 -17.71
C ARG A 400 9.16 -7.83 -19.08
N PRO A 401 9.12 -6.50 -19.23
CA PRO A 401 9.59 -5.84 -20.44
C PRO A 401 11.02 -6.26 -20.79
N LEU A 402 11.30 -6.48 -22.06
CA LEU A 402 12.62 -6.96 -22.50
C LEU A 402 13.75 -5.99 -22.11
N LEU A 403 14.78 -6.51 -21.43
CA LEU A 403 16.08 -5.85 -21.29
C LEU A 403 17.01 -6.38 -22.38
N LYS A 404 17.40 -5.53 -23.33
CA LYS A 404 18.20 -5.94 -24.49
C LYS A 404 19.60 -6.40 -24.08
N GLU A 405 20.11 -7.42 -24.76
CA GLU A 405 21.50 -7.90 -24.61
C GLU A 405 22.52 -6.76 -24.81
N ALA A 406 22.26 -5.84 -25.73
CA ALA A 406 23.11 -4.67 -25.94
C ALA A 406 23.22 -3.77 -24.70
N TRP A 407 22.15 -3.66 -23.90
CA TRP A 407 22.17 -2.90 -22.64
C TRP A 407 22.91 -3.67 -21.55
N LYS A 408 22.65 -4.98 -21.43
CA LYS A 408 23.31 -5.85 -20.46
C LYS A 408 24.82 -5.96 -20.68
N ASN A 409 25.27 -5.89 -21.95
CA ASN A 409 26.69 -5.93 -22.32
C ASN A 409 27.37 -4.56 -22.30
N ASN A 410 26.63 -3.46 -22.11
CA ASN A 410 27.19 -2.12 -22.02
C ASN A 410 27.57 -1.80 -20.56
N THR A 411 28.79 -1.31 -20.34
CA THR A 411 29.36 -1.06 -19.00
C THR A 411 28.58 -0.08 -18.14
N LEU A 412 27.87 0.88 -18.74
CA LEU A 412 27.06 1.86 -18.02
C LEU A 412 25.63 1.34 -17.84
N LEU A 413 25.03 0.86 -18.92
CA LEU A 413 23.61 0.47 -18.94
C LEU A 413 23.34 -0.83 -18.18
N SER A 414 24.32 -1.75 -18.06
CA SER A 414 24.15 -3.00 -17.33
C SER A 414 23.74 -2.76 -15.87
N ASN A 415 24.31 -1.74 -15.22
CA ASN A 415 23.96 -1.41 -13.86
C ASN A 415 22.51 -0.89 -13.74
N VAL A 416 22.01 -0.18 -14.76
CA VAL A 416 20.62 0.26 -14.79
C VAL A 416 19.70 -0.95 -14.98
N CYS A 417 20.09 -1.92 -15.81
CA CYS A 417 19.37 -3.20 -15.92
C CYS A 417 19.27 -3.91 -14.57
N GLU A 418 20.36 -4.00 -13.80
CA GLU A 418 20.35 -4.62 -12.47
C GLU A 418 19.43 -3.88 -11.49
N ILE A 419 19.43 -2.54 -11.50
CA ILE A 419 18.50 -1.74 -10.69
C ILE A 419 17.04 -2.03 -11.05
N ILE A 420 16.74 -2.10 -12.35
CA ILE A 420 15.40 -2.43 -12.85
C ILE A 420 15.01 -3.85 -12.40
N GLU A 421 15.94 -4.81 -12.54
CA GLU A 421 15.74 -6.20 -12.15
C GLU A 421 15.44 -6.34 -10.64
N ASP A 422 16.20 -5.66 -9.80
CA ASP A 422 15.96 -5.64 -8.35
C ASP A 422 14.64 -4.92 -7.99
N CYS A 423 14.21 -3.91 -8.75
CA CYS A 423 12.99 -3.16 -8.42
C CYS A 423 11.70 -3.87 -8.85
N TRP A 424 11.71 -4.66 -9.94
CA TRP A 424 10.54 -5.39 -10.43
C TRP A 424 10.50 -6.86 -10.03
N ASP A 425 11.27 -7.25 -9.00
CA ASP A 425 11.27 -8.60 -8.49
C ASP A 425 9.84 -9.06 -8.21
N HIS A 426 9.59 -10.34 -8.48
CA HIS A 426 8.30 -10.95 -8.22
C HIS A 426 7.99 -10.96 -6.72
N ASP A 427 9.00 -11.20 -5.87
CA ASP A 427 8.89 -11.05 -4.43
C ASP A 427 8.93 -9.55 -4.05
N ALA A 428 7.87 -9.08 -3.40
CA ALA A 428 7.77 -7.69 -2.98
C ALA A 428 8.82 -7.30 -1.94
N GLU A 429 9.25 -8.23 -1.07
CA GLU A 429 10.22 -7.94 -0.01
C GLU A 429 11.65 -7.86 -0.53
N ALA A 430 11.94 -8.48 -1.68
CA ALA A 430 13.24 -8.42 -2.35
C ALA A 430 13.49 -7.08 -3.07
N ARG A 431 12.44 -6.27 -3.28
CA ARG A 431 12.55 -5.04 -4.06
C ARG A 431 13.39 -3.97 -3.36
N LEU A 432 14.18 -3.23 -4.14
CA LEU A 432 14.89 -2.07 -3.62
C LEU A 432 13.92 -1.02 -3.09
N SER A 433 14.33 -0.33 -2.03
CA SER A 433 13.66 0.90 -1.60
C SER A 433 14.00 2.07 -2.52
N ALA A 434 13.14 3.10 -2.56
CA ALA A 434 13.41 4.32 -3.31
C ALA A 434 14.71 5.03 -2.86
N ALA A 435 15.05 4.95 -1.57
CA ALA A 435 16.31 5.47 -1.04
C ALA A 435 17.52 4.70 -1.61
N CYS A 436 17.44 3.37 -1.71
CA CYS A 436 18.49 2.56 -2.33
C CYS A 436 18.70 2.91 -3.82
N VAL A 437 17.60 3.09 -4.56
CA VAL A 437 17.66 3.51 -5.98
C VAL A 437 18.29 4.91 -6.10
N THR A 438 17.91 5.83 -5.22
CA THR A 438 18.48 7.19 -5.17
C THR A 438 20.00 7.15 -4.98
N GLU A 439 20.50 6.33 -4.03
CA GLU A 439 21.93 6.20 -3.79
C GLU A 439 22.69 5.58 -4.96
N ARG A 440 22.11 4.56 -5.64
CA ARG A 440 22.74 3.98 -6.82
C ARG A 440 22.90 5.03 -7.94
N PHE A 441 21.87 5.83 -8.21
CA PHE A 441 21.97 6.91 -9.22
C PHE A 441 22.83 8.10 -8.80
N SER A 442 22.90 8.41 -7.49
CA SER A 442 23.78 9.47 -6.98
C SER A 442 25.26 9.19 -7.26
N TRP A 443 25.65 7.91 -7.26
CA TRP A 443 27.01 7.49 -7.60
C TRP A 443 27.33 7.72 -9.09
N TYR A 444 26.40 7.41 -10.00
CA TYR A 444 26.60 7.64 -11.43
C TYR A 444 26.68 9.13 -11.77
N LEU A 445 25.85 9.97 -11.16
CA LEU A 445 25.92 11.43 -11.35
C LEU A 445 27.26 12.01 -10.90
N ARG A 446 27.75 11.60 -9.73
CA ARG A 446 29.07 12.04 -9.24
C ARG A 446 30.22 11.58 -10.14
N SER A 447 30.10 10.39 -10.72
CA SER A 447 31.10 9.83 -11.63
C SER A 447 31.10 10.52 -13.00
N ALA A 448 29.93 10.94 -13.50
CA ALA A 448 29.82 11.71 -14.74
C ALA A 448 30.51 13.08 -14.62
N VAL A 449 30.26 13.83 -13.54
CA VAL A 449 30.86 15.16 -13.30
C VAL A 449 32.38 15.10 -13.14
N SER A 450 32.91 14.03 -12.52
CA SER A 450 34.36 13.84 -12.36
C SER A 450 35.09 13.60 -13.68
N SER A 451 34.38 13.09 -14.70
CA SER A 451 34.94 12.79 -16.02
C SER A 451 35.19 14.05 -16.86
N ASP A 452 34.35 15.08 -16.70
CA ASP A 452 34.50 16.36 -17.42
C ASP A 452 35.62 17.25 -16.86
N THR A 453 36.07 17.02 -15.62
CA THR A 453 37.17 17.79 -15.03
C THR A 453 38.56 17.32 -15.51
N LYS A 454 38.64 16.22 -16.30
CA LYS A 454 39.90 15.69 -16.84
C LYS A 454 40.24 16.14 -18.27
N LEU A 455 39.45 17.04 -18.85
CA LEU A 455 39.69 17.60 -20.21
C LEU A 455 40.21 19.05 -20.20
N ILE A 456 40.61 19.59 -19.05
CA ILE A 456 41.28 20.90 -18.96
C ILE A 456 42.51 20.78 -18.04
N VAL A 457 43.56 20.10 -18.50
CA VAL A 457 44.99 20.41 -18.20
C VAL A 457 45.84 20.01 -19.39
#